data_AF-A0A495LNW3-F1
#
_entry.id   AF-A0A495LNW3-F1
#
_cell.length_a   1.000
_cell.length_b   1.000
_cell.length_c   1.000
_cell.angle_alpha   90.00
_cell.angle_beta   90.00
_cell.angle_gamma   90.00
#
_symmetry.space_group_name_H-M   'P 1'
#
loop_
_entity.id
_entity.type
_entity.pdbx_description
1 polymer ?
#
loop_
_entity_poly.entity_id
_entity_poly.type
_entity_poly.pdbx_seq_one_letter_code
_entity_poly.pdbx_strand_id
1 'polypeptide(L)'
;MSTIPFQTINWDSIEKTEHIGTTGIAHWQTTQLGGLRIRKVTYSKDYLADHWCQKGHIVHCLEGDFISELESGEQVQLSKGMTYVVSDDASSHRSISTNGVELLIIDGDFLK
;
A
#
# COMPACT_ATOMS: atom_id res chain seq x y z
N MET A 1 -17.46 17.74 1.68
CA MET A 1 -17.32 16.32 1.27
C MET A 1 -17.40 16.26 -0.24
N SER A 2 -16.38 15.69 -0.89
CA SER A 2 -16.44 15.47 -2.34
C SER A 2 -17.34 14.28 -2.62
N THR A 3 -18.29 14.43 -3.56
CA THR A 3 -19.14 13.31 -3.98
C THR A 3 -18.32 12.42 -4.90
N ILE A 4 -18.26 11.12 -4.60
CA ILE A 4 -17.63 10.11 -5.48
C ILE A 4 -18.76 9.38 -6.20
N PRO A 5 -18.93 9.57 -7.52
CA PRO A 5 -19.96 8.85 -8.27
C PRO A 5 -19.63 7.37 -8.37
N PHE A 6 -20.65 6.55 -8.60
CA PHE A 6 -20.46 5.15 -8.95
C PHE A 6 -19.59 5.04 -10.21
N GLN A 7 -18.53 4.25 -10.14
CA GLN A 7 -17.60 3.98 -11.23
C GLN A 7 -16.86 2.67 -10.96
N THR A 8 -16.25 2.10 -12.01
CA THR A 8 -15.39 0.92 -11.93
C THR A 8 -13.96 1.29 -12.28
N ILE A 9 -12.98 0.66 -11.64
CA ILE A 9 -11.56 0.84 -11.98
C ILE A 9 -11.09 -0.36 -12.78
N ASN A 10 -10.75 -0.14 -14.06
CA ASN A 10 -10.02 -1.13 -14.86
C ASN A 10 -8.53 -0.91 -14.67
N TRP A 11 -7.92 -1.64 -13.74
CA TRP A 11 -6.49 -1.48 -13.43
C TRP A 11 -5.59 -1.69 -14.65
N ASP A 12 -5.93 -2.56 -15.59
CA ASP A 12 -5.09 -2.82 -16.76
C ASP A 12 -4.97 -1.61 -17.70
N SER A 13 -5.87 -0.63 -17.57
CA SER A 13 -5.84 0.63 -18.31
C SER A 13 -5.04 1.75 -17.62
N ILE A 14 -4.59 1.54 -16.39
CA ILE A 14 -3.87 2.55 -15.60
C ILE A 14 -2.36 2.33 -15.76
N GLU A 15 -1.64 3.38 -16.12
CA GLU A 15 -0.19 3.35 -16.25
C GLU A 15 0.49 2.94 -14.93
N LYS A 16 1.49 2.06 -15.04
CA LYS A 16 2.34 1.67 -13.92
C LYS A 16 3.47 2.68 -13.79
N THR A 17 3.58 3.30 -12.62
CA THR A 17 4.74 4.11 -12.25
C THR A 17 5.68 3.29 -11.37
N GLU A 18 6.97 3.46 -11.58
CA GLU A 18 8.02 2.74 -10.86
C GLU A 18 8.50 3.55 -9.65
N HIS A 19 8.65 2.88 -8.50
CA HIS A 19 9.15 3.46 -7.26
C HIS A 19 10.21 2.53 -6.68
N ILE A 20 11.44 3.03 -6.53
CA ILE A 20 12.59 2.23 -6.09
C ILE A 20 12.57 2.12 -4.56
N GLY A 21 12.70 0.88 -4.06
CA GLY A 21 12.91 0.63 -2.64
C GLY A 21 14.40 0.71 -2.24
N THR A 22 14.71 0.46 -0.98
CA THR A 22 16.12 0.16 -0.59
C THR A 22 16.61 -1.08 -1.33
N THR A 23 15.74 -2.07 -1.48
CA THR A 23 15.91 -3.21 -2.38
C THR A 23 14.61 -3.44 -3.15
N GLY A 24 14.73 -3.98 -4.36
CA GLY A 24 13.58 -4.22 -5.21
C GLY A 24 12.86 -2.95 -5.67
N ILE A 25 11.69 -3.15 -6.28
CA ILE A 25 10.92 -2.12 -6.96
C ILE A 25 9.43 -2.28 -6.63
N ALA A 26 8.74 -1.18 -6.43
CA ALA A 26 7.29 -1.13 -6.34
C ALA A 26 6.70 -0.51 -7.63
N HIS A 27 5.74 -1.19 -8.24
CA HIS A 27 4.96 -0.66 -9.36
C HIS A 27 3.60 -0.20 -8.87
N TRP A 28 3.23 1.05 -9.16
CA TRP A 28 2.01 1.66 -8.65
C TRP A 28 1.08 2.00 -9.80
N GLN A 29 -0.19 1.63 -9.64
CA GLN A 29 -1.31 2.09 -10.46
C GLN A 29 -2.23 2.86 -9.53
N THR A 30 -2.50 4.14 -9.82
CA THR A 30 -3.16 5.05 -8.88
C THR A 30 -4.44 5.63 -9.46
N THR A 31 -5.49 5.70 -8.66
CA THR A 31 -6.71 6.47 -8.94
C THR A 31 -6.95 7.46 -7.80
N GLN A 32 -7.15 8.74 -8.14
CA GLN A 32 -7.43 9.81 -7.19
C GLN A 32 -8.88 10.28 -7.34
N LEU A 33 -9.65 10.28 -6.26
CA LEU A 33 -11.06 10.64 -6.19
C LEU A 33 -11.28 11.66 -5.08
N GLY A 34 -11.00 12.93 -5.36
CA GLY A 34 -11.02 13.98 -4.34
C GLY A 34 -10.01 13.68 -3.22
N GLY A 35 -10.47 13.58 -1.97
CA GLY A 35 -9.64 13.22 -0.82
C GLY A 35 -9.38 11.72 -0.64
N LEU A 36 -9.92 10.85 -1.51
CA LEU A 36 -9.68 9.40 -1.51
C LEU A 36 -8.66 9.04 -2.59
N ARG A 37 -7.65 8.26 -2.23
CA ARG A 37 -6.69 7.66 -3.14
C ARG A 37 -6.75 6.14 -3.04
N ILE A 38 -6.81 5.47 -4.18
CA ILE A 38 -6.79 4.01 -4.28
C ILE A 38 -5.62 3.62 -5.16
N ARG A 39 -4.80 2.70 -4.70
CA ARG A 39 -3.62 2.23 -5.42
C ARG A 39 -3.59 0.72 -5.49
N LYS A 40 -3.32 0.18 -6.68
CA LYS A 40 -2.83 -1.19 -6.81
C LYS A 40 -1.31 -1.15 -6.86
N VAL A 41 -0.67 -1.85 -5.94
CA VAL A 41 0.78 -1.82 -5.77
C VAL A 41 1.33 -3.23 -5.88
N THR A 42 2.34 -3.42 -6.72
CA THR A 42 3.07 -4.69 -6.82
C THR A 42 4.50 -4.49 -6.35
N TYR A 43 4.89 -5.20 -5.30
CA TYR A 43 6.28 -5.27 -4.87
C TYR A 43 6.99 -6.41 -5.60
N SER A 44 8.21 -6.15 -6.06
CA SER A 44 9.07 -7.20 -6.61
C SER A 44 9.52 -8.17 -5.53
N LYS A 45 10.17 -9.26 -5.96
CA LYS A 45 10.97 -10.10 -5.08
C LYS A 45 12.00 -9.25 -4.31
N ASP A 46 12.25 -9.63 -3.06
CA ASP A 46 13.21 -9.01 -2.15
C ASP A 46 13.00 -7.48 -1.98
N TYR A 47 11.74 -7.03 -2.06
CA TYR A 47 11.41 -5.63 -1.89
C TYR A 47 11.54 -5.19 -0.42
N LEU A 48 12.19 -4.05 -0.22
CA LEU A 48 12.26 -3.33 1.05
C LEU A 48 11.95 -1.85 0.79
N ALA A 49 10.92 -1.32 1.43
CA ALA A 49 10.59 0.10 1.33
C ALA A 49 11.78 0.98 1.78
N ASP A 50 11.98 2.10 1.10
CA ASP A 50 13.09 3.04 1.31
C ASP A 50 12.84 4.05 2.45
N HIS A 51 11.65 4.04 3.04
CA HIS A 51 11.28 4.93 4.12
C HIS A 51 10.33 4.27 5.13
N TRP A 52 10.26 4.88 6.30
CA TRP A 52 9.22 4.65 7.28
C TRP A 52 8.01 5.53 6.97
N CYS A 53 6.84 4.91 6.83
CA CYS A 53 5.58 5.60 6.61
C CYS A 53 4.91 5.91 7.95
N GLN A 54 4.51 7.16 8.12
CA GLN A 54 3.68 7.62 9.25
C GLN A 54 2.27 8.01 8.80
N LYS A 55 1.94 7.79 7.52
CA LYS A 55 0.63 8.10 6.97
C LYS A 55 -0.35 6.96 7.20
N GLY A 56 -1.60 7.35 7.43
CA GLY A 56 -2.72 6.46 7.55
C GLY A 56 -3.07 5.85 6.20
N HIS A 57 -3.25 4.54 6.19
CA HIS A 57 -3.76 3.81 5.04
C HIS A 57 -4.37 2.47 5.46
N ILE A 58 -5.19 1.95 4.57
CA ILE A 58 -5.70 0.58 4.61
C ILE A 58 -4.90 -0.19 3.56
N VAL A 59 -4.23 -1.26 3.97
CA VAL A 59 -3.52 -2.14 3.05
C VAL A 59 -4.18 -3.51 3.08
N HIS A 60 -4.67 -3.95 1.94
CA HIS A 60 -5.22 -5.27 1.72
C HIS A 60 -4.32 -6.09 0.81
N CYS A 61 -3.97 -7.32 1.23
CA CYS A 61 -3.14 -8.21 0.45
C CYS A 61 -3.99 -8.97 -0.59
N LEU A 62 -3.79 -8.68 -1.88
CA LEU A 62 -4.50 -9.32 -2.97
C LEU A 62 -3.90 -10.69 -3.30
N GLU A 63 -2.56 -10.78 -3.36
CA GLU A 63 -1.81 -11.98 -3.69
C GLU A 63 -0.43 -11.96 -3.01
N GLY A 64 0.10 -13.14 -2.66
CA GLY A 64 1.41 -13.28 -2.01
C GLY A 64 1.37 -12.96 -0.51
N ASP A 65 2.50 -12.50 0.00
CA ASP A 65 2.70 -12.16 1.42
C ASP A 65 3.76 -11.08 1.61
N PHE A 66 3.64 -10.35 2.71
CA PHE A 66 4.57 -9.31 3.12
C PHE A 66 4.60 -9.13 4.63
N ILE A 67 5.62 -8.46 5.11
CA ILE A 67 5.77 -8.05 6.50
C ILE A 67 5.60 -6.53 6.57
N SER A 68 4.76 -6.07 7.49
CA SER A 68 4.76 -4.70 7.96
C SER A 68 5.61 -4.64 9.23
N GLU A 69 6.80 -4.06 9.12
CA GLU A 69 7.69 -3.83 10.25
C GLU A 69 7.37 -2.47 10.87
N LEU A 70 7.18 -2.41 12.18
CA LEU A 70 7.03 -1.19 12.96
C LEU A 70 8.40 -0.71 13.44
N GLU A 71 8.57 0.60 13.64
CA GLU A 71 9.83 1.18 14.10
C GLU A 71 10.26 0.67 15.51
N SER A 72 9.32 0.13 16.29
CA SER A 72 9.59 -0.57 17.55
C SER A 72 10.31 -1.92 17.37
N GLY A 73 10.41 -2.42 16.13
CA GLY A 73 10.93 -3.75 15.78
C GLY A 73 9.86 -4.85 15.74
N GLU A 74 8.60 -4.54 16.06
CA GLU A 74 7.51 -5.49 15.88
C GLU A 74 7.28 -5.77 14.38
N GLN A 75 7.08 -7.03 14.03
CA GLN A 75 6.83 -7.46 12.65
C GLN A 75 5.49 -8.17 12.57
N VAL A 76 4.62 -7.66 11.70
CA VAL A 76 3.31 -8.25 11.44
C VAL A 76 3.32 -8.84 10.03
N GLN A 77 3.14 -10.16 9.92
CA GLN A 77 3.02 -10.81 8.62
C GLN A 77 1.58 -10.75 8.12
N LEU A 78 1.42 -10.39 6.85
CA LEU A 78 0.15 -10.39 6.15
C LEU A 78 0.24 -11.30 4.93
N SER A 79 -0.77 -12.14 4.75
CA SER A 79 -0.94 -13.01 3.59
C SER A 79 -2.21 -12.64 2.83
N LYS A 80 -2.38 -13.22 1.63
CA LYS A 80 -3.58 -13.05 0.79
C LYS A 80 -4.88 -13.02 1.59
N GLY A 81 -5.68 -11.97 1.37
CA GLY A 81 -6.97 -11.75 2.02
C GLY A 81 -6.90 -11.01 3.35
N MET A 82 -5.71 -10.80 3.93
CA MET A 82 -5.53 -10.03 5.16
C MET A 82 -5.50 -8.52 4.88
N THR A 83 -5.90 -7.74 5.87
CA THR A 83 -5.91 -6.29 5.84
C THR A 83 -5.34 -5.73 7.14
N TYR A 84 -4.55 -4.66 7.06
CA TYR A 84 -4.34 -3.78 8.20
C TYR A 84 -4.87 -2.38 7.90
N VAL A 85 -5.17 -1.64 8.97
CA VAL A 85 -5.68 -0.26 8.94
C VAL A 85 -4.88 0.54 9.95
N VAL A 86 -4.47 1.74 9.57
CA VAL A 86 -3.79 2.69 10.46
C VAL A 86 -4.20 4.12 10.10
N SER A 87 -4.31 4.99 11.11
CA SER A 87 -4.54 6.43 10.96
C SER A 87 -3.21 7.18 10.84
N ASP A 88 -3.26 8.44 10.40
CA ASP A 88 -2.10 9.34 10.40
C ASP A 88 -1.44 9.38 11.80
N ASP A 89 -0.11 9.33 11.82
CA ASP A 89 0.75 9.47 13.00
C ASP A 89 0.55 8.40 14.12
N ALA A 90 -0.28 7.38 13.88
CA ALA A 90 -0.55 6.32 14.87
C ALA A 90 0.57 5.27 14.94
N SER A 91 1.31 5.06 13.85
CA SER A 91 2.51 4.21 13.83
C SER A 91 3.49 4.64 12.74
N SER A 92 4.76 4.27 12.94
CA SER A 92 5.83 4.39 11.95
C SER A 92 6.17 2.99 11.46
N HIS A 93 5.96 2.71 10.17
CA HIS A 93 6.05 1.36 9.65
C HIS A 93 6.57 1.29 8.20
N ARG A 94 7.12 0.15 7.81
CA ARG A 94 7.61 -0.09 6.45
C ARG A 94 7.29 -1.49 5.96
N SER A 95 7.20 -1.64 4.64
CA SER A 95 6.88 -2.93 4.01
C SER A 95 8.12 -3.68 3.55
N ILE A 96 8.11 -4.99 3.77
CA ILE A 96 9.15 -5.94 3.34
C ILE A 96 8.44 -7.10 2.64
N SER A 97 8.91 -7.52 1.47
CA SER A 97 8.40 -8.73 0.82
C SER A 97 9.54 -9.54 0.23
N THR A 98 9.66 -10.81 0.66
CA THR A 98 10.68 -11.73 0.15
C THR A 98 10.32 -12.23 -1.24
N ASN A 99 9.06 -12.60 -1.48
CA ASN A 99 8.63 -13.24 -2.73
C ASN A 99 7.95 -12.28 -3.73
N GLY A 100 7.73 -11.03 -3.33
CA GLY A 100 6.84 -10.11 -4.01
C GLY A 100 5.38 -10.29 -3.55
N VAL A 101 4.58 -9.25 -3.75
CA VAL A 101 3.19 -9.19 -3.29
C VAL A 101 2.39 -8.22 -4.18
N GLU A 102 1.10 -8.48 -4.36
CA GLU A 102 0.16 -7.51 -4.91
C GLU A 102 -0.76 -7.01 -3.80
N LEU A 103 -0.87 -5.69 -3.68
CA LEU A 103 -1.58 -4.99 -2.62
C LEU A 103 -2.62 -4.03 -3.22
N LEU A 104 -3.72 -3.86 -2.51
CA LEU A 104 -4.61 -2.71 -2.65
C LEU A 104 -4.38 -1.78 -1.46
N ILE A 105 -3.96 -0.55 -1.74
CA ILE A 105 -3.72 0.47 -0.72
C ILE A 105 -4.76 1.58 -0.89
N ILE A 106 -5.48 1.88 0.18
CA ILE A 106 -6.50 2.92 0.22
C ILE A 106 -6.10 3.93 1.28
N ASP A 107 -5.97 5.19 0.89
CA ASP A 107 -5.58 6.27 1.77
C ASP A 107 -6.34 7.55 1.44
N GLY A 108 -6.37 8.51 2.36
CA GLY A 108 -7.11 9.74 2.13
C GLY A 108 -7.37 10.58 3.37
N ASP A 109 -8.05 11.71 3.17
CA ASP A 109 -8.34 12.70 4.22
C ASP A 109 -9.19 12.16 5.38
N PHE A 110 -9.81 11.01 5.22
CA PHE A 110 -10.64 10.34 6.24
C PHE A 110 -9.82 9.58 7.30
N LEU A 111 -8.50 9.48 7.12
CA LEU A 111 -7.57 8.83 8.07
C LEU A 111 -6.78 9.83 8.93
N LYS A 112 -7.05 11.13 8.76
CA LYS A 112 -6.54 12.21 9.62
C LYS A 112 -7.26 12.26 10.96
#